data_AF-M2SC17-F1
#
_entry.id   AF-M2SC17-F1
#
_cell.length_a   1.000
_cell.length_b   1.000
_cell.length_c   1.000
_cell.angle_alpha   90.00
_cell.angle_beta   90.00
_cell.angle_gamma   90.00
#
_symmetry.space_group_name_H-M   'P 1'
#
loop_
_entity.id
_entity.type
_entity.pdbx_description
1 polymer ?
#
loop_
_entity_poly.entity_id
_entity_poly.type
_entity_poly.pdbx_seq_one_letter_code
_entity_poly.pdbx_strand_id
1 'polypeptide(L)'
;MAKTAKAAPDKSAAAELKSFTNGAGAHPNFSFTRYWWDGDGPRDGIKSWVEKKLAPGEDPVFGKAAKSEVLIPDAASSDYAEAGFLLEQFDTKLPAFERHAFIQVKITLEESISWTAGYEKVRAYAREHFVGDGHPVIIVAHVPGAAGSANANHVHIIVLSRTLGINGFGQTNHTLCSDRGHGHAWEMWGRGTRHSSSATKASSAQH
;
A
#
# COMPACT_ATOMS: atom_id res chain seq x y z
N MET A 1 -44.61 -9.10 18.95
CA MET A 1 -43.39 -9.44 18.19
C MET A 1 -42.19 -9.13 19.08
N ALA A 2 -41.48 -10.15 19.57
CA ALA A 2 -40.30 -9.95 20.40
C ALA A 2 -39.10 -9.57 19.52
N LYS A 3 -38.45 -8.43 19.79
CA LYS A 3 -37.17 -8.07 19.19
C LYS A 3 -36.11 -9.00 19.78
N THR A 4 -35.58 -9.91 18.97
CA THR A 4 -34.41 -10.72 19.34
C THR A 4 -33.23 -9.76 19.51
N ALA A 5 -32.75 -9.60 20.74
CA ALA A 5 -31.54 -8.86 21.02
C ALA A 5 -30.37 -9.57 20.32
N LYS A 6 -29.62 -8.84 19.50
CA LYS A 6 -28.40 -9.33 18.87
C LYS A 6 -27.42 -9.67 20.00
N ALA A 7 -27.00 -10.94 20.09
CA ALA A 7 -26.05 -11.40 21.09
C ALA A 7 -24.81 -10.50 21.08
N ALA A 8 -24.31 -10.16 22.28
CA ALA A 8 -23.08 -9.41 22.41
C ALA A 8 -21.94 -10.17 21.69
N PRO A 9 -21.08 -9.49 20.93
CA PRO A 9 -19.99 -10.15 20.22
C PRO A 9 -19.12 -10.90 21.21
N ASP A 10 -18.85 -12.17 20.89
CA ASP A 10 -17.95 -13.01 21.66
C ASP A 10 -16.53 -12.43 21.55
N LYS A 11 -16.06 -11.79 22.62
CA LYS A 11 -14.73 -11.16 22.70
C LYS A 11 -13.60 -12.18 22.62
N SER A 12 -13.89 -13.48 22.59
CA SER A 12 -12.89 -14.54 22.41
C SER A 12 -12.58 -14.85 20.94
N ALA A 13 -13.46 -14.47 20.00
CA ALA A 13 -13.23 -14.72 18.58
C ALA A 13 -12.14 -13.79 18.05
N ALA A 14 -11.14 -14.35 17.37
CA ALA A 14 -10.05 -13.58 16.76
C ALA A 14 -10.62 -12.57 15.73
N ALA A 15 -10.08 -11.35 15.75
CA ALA A 15 -10.42 -10.34 14.77
C ALA A 15 -9.85 -10.70 13.40
N GLU A 16 -10.66 -10.55 12.35
CA GLU A 16 -10.33 -10.95 10.99
C GLU A 16 -9.86 -9.75 10.14
N LEU A 17 -8.82 -9.92 9.33
CA LEU A 17 -8.38 -8.86 8.41
C LEU A 17 -9.36 -8.79 7.23
N LYS A 18 -10.25 -7.80 7.26
CA LYS A 18 -11.14 -7.48 6.15
C LYS A 18 -10.49 -6.47 5.20
N SER A 19 -11.00 -6.44 3.98
CA SER A 19 -10.57 -5.47 2.98
C SER A 19 -11.72 -4.97 2.12
N PHE A 20 -11.55 -3.77 1.58
CA PHE A 20 -12.48 -3.16 0.64
C PHE A 20 -11.69 -2.43 -0.42
N THR A 21 -11.94 -2.77 -1.68
CA THR A 21 -11.29 -2.13 -2.83
C THR A 21 -12.22 -1.07 -3.40
N ASN A 22 -11.83 0.20 -3.25
CA ASN A 22 -12.50 1.31 -3.89
C ASN A 22 -11.90 1.55 -5.29
N GLY A 23 -12.73 1.89 -6.26
CA GLY A 23 -12.30 2.16 -7.63
C GLY A 23 -12.07 0.94 -8.52
N ALA A 24 -12.77 -0.18 -8.30
CA ALA A 24 -12.76 -1.38 -9.16
C ALA A 24 -13.16 -1.09 -10.63
N GLY A 25 -12.26 -0.47 -11.39
CA GLY A 25 -12.46 -0.06 -12.79
C GLY A 25 -12.80 1.42 -13.00
N ALA A 26 -13.01 2.22 -11.96
CA ALA A 26 -13.33 3.65 -12.11
C ALA A 26 -12.13 4.49 -12.59
N HIS A 27 -10.92 4.03 -12.25
CA HIS A 27 -9.67 4.68 -12.60
C HIS A 27 -8.77 3.68 -13.33
N PRO A 28 -8.52 3.85 -14.64
CA PRO A 28 -7.64 2.96 -15.38
C PRO A 28 -6.28 2.85 -14.69
N ASN A 29 -5.77 1.62 -14.58
CA ASN A 29 -4.45 1.32 -14.02
C ASN A 29 -4.23 1.71 -12.56
N PHE A 30 -5.26 2.07 -11.80
CA PHE A 30 -5.15 2.44 -10.39
C PHE A 30 -6.25 1.76 -9.57
N SER A 31 -5.87 1.09 -8.49
CA SER A 31 -6.82 0.57 -7.50
C SER A 31 -6.35 0.84 -6.09
N PHE A 32 -7.31 1.11 -5.20
CA PHE A 32 -7.06 1.42 -3.81
C PHE A 32 -7.81 0.44 -2.91
N THR A 33 -7.08 -0.28 -2.05
CA THR A 33 -7.68 -1.23 -1.10
C THR A 33 -7.35 -0.81 0.32
N ARG A 34 -8.38 -0.66 1.16
CA ARG A 34 -8.20 -0.47 2.61
C ARG A 34 -8.32 -1.79 3.35
N TYR A 35 -7.52 -1.98 4.39
CA TYR A 35 -7.51 -3.16 5.24
C TYR A 35 -7.78 -2.77 6.70
N TRP A 36 -8.65 -3.53 7.36
CA TRP A 36 -8.99 -3.33 8.76
C TRP A 36 -9.30 -4.64 9.48
N TRP A 37 -9.12 -4.65 10.80
CA TRP A 37 -9.52 -5.75 11.66
C TRP A 37 -11.01 -5.62 12.02
N ASP A 38 -11.78 -6.67 11.72
CA ASP A 38 -13.19 -6.80 12.10
C ASP A 38 -13.33 -7.77 13.28
N GLY A 39 -13.91 -7.28 14.38
CA GLY A 39 -13.95 -7.98 15.67
C GLY A 39 -13.20 -7.25 16.78
N ASP A 40 -13.39 -7.72 18.02
CA ASP A 40 -12.79 -7.15 19.25
C ASP A 40 -11.81 -8.11 19.95
N GLY A 41 -11.60 -9.31 19.41
CA GLY A 41 -10.67 -10.30 19.98
C GLY A 41 -9.22 -10.10 19.52
N PRO A 42 -8.34 -11.06 19.83
CA PRO A 42 -6.94 -11.04 19.39
C PRO A 42 -6.85 -10.93 17.86
N ARG A 43 -5.84 -10.24 17.36
CA ARG A 43 -5.58 -10.08 15.93
C ARG A 43 -4.18 -10.56 15.59
N ASP A 44 -4.02 -11.06 14.37
CA ASP A 44 -2.71 -11.35 13.82
C ASP A 44 -1.98 -10.06 13.42
N GLY A 45 -0.67 -10.17 13.25
CA GLY A 45 0.12 -9.14 12.58
C GLY A 45 -0.11 -9.14 11.07
N ILE A 46 0.30 -8.06 10.40
CA ILE A 46 0.23 -7.95 8.93
C ILE A 46 1.51 -8.45 8.25
N LYS A 47 2.57 -8.76 9.01
CA LYS A 47 3.86 -9.19 8.46
C LYS A 47 3.73 -10.33 7.45
N SER A 48 3.02 -11.40 7.82
CA SER A 48 2.82 -12.56 6.95
C SER A 48 2.04 -12.23 5.67
N TRP A 49 1.14 -11.24 5.73
CA TRP A 49 0.41 -10.75 4.57
C TRP A 49 1.34 -10.03 3.59
N VAL A 50 2.25 -9.19 4.10
CA VAL A 50 3.23 -8.47 3.28
C VAL A 50 4.30 -9.41 2.73
N GLU A 51 4.76 -10.38 3.51
CA GLU A 51 5.72 -11.40 3.05
C GLU A 51 5.20 -12.17 1.82
N LYS A 52 3.91 -12.51 1.80
CA LYS A 52 3.24 -13.09 0.61
C LYS A 52 3.23 -12.17 -0.61
N LYS A 53 3.35 -10.85 -0.43
CA LYS A 53 3.52 -9.91 -1.54
C LYS A 53 4.97 -9.87 -2.02
N LEU A 54 5.93 -9.95 -1.11
CA LEU A 54 7.36 -9.99 -1.44
C LEU A 54 7.74 -11.29 -2.15
N ALA A 55 7.07 -12.40 -1.80
CA ALA A 55 7.23 -13.71 -2.40
C ALA A 55 5.85 -14.31 -2.78
N PRO A 56 5.26 -13.90 -3.92
CA PRO A 56 3.96 -14.40 -4.36
C PRO A 56 3.91 -15.88 -4.76
N GLY A 57 5.06 -16.55 -4.91
CA GLY A 57 5.14 -17.97 -5.21
C GLY A 57 6.39 -18.63 -4.61
N GLU A 58 6.41 -19.97 -4.66
CA GLU A 58 7.51 -20.77 -4.10
C GLU A 58 8.74 -20.85 -5.02
N ASP A 59 8.62 -20.40 -6.27
CA ASP A 59 9.75 -20.42 -7.20
C ASP A 59 10.82 -19.40 -6.75
N PRO A 60 12.08 -19.83 -6.54
CA PRO A 60 13.10 -18.96 -5.98
C PRO A 60 13.56 -17.83 -6.91
N VAL A 61 13.26 -17.93 -8.22
CA VAL A 61 13.66 -16.99 -9.27
C VAL A 61 12.48 -16.10 -9.68
N PHE A 62 11.31 -16.70 -9.93
CA PHE A 62 10.13 -16.05 -10.49
C PHE A 62 8.99 -15.87 -9.49
N GLY A 63 9.07 -16.53 -8.33
CA GLY A 63 8.11 -16.43 -7.23
C GLY A 63 8.39 -15.25 -6.29
N LYS A 64 9.34 -14.37 -6.64
CA LYS A 64 9.68 -13.16 -5.88
C LYS A 64 9.26 -11.89 -6.61
N ALA A 65 9.07 -10.83 -5.85
CA ALA A 65 8.96 -9.50 -6.40
C ALA A 65 10.21 -9.16 -7.23
N ALA A 66 10.00 -8.54 -8.39
CA ALA A 66 11.08 -8.09 -9.26
C ALA A 66 11.92 -6.99 -8.60
N LYS A 67 11.27 -6.17 -7.76
CA LYS A 67 11.92 -5.21 -6.88
C LYS A 67 11.04 -4.96 -5.66
N SER A 68 11.66 -4.78 -4.51
CA SER A 68 11.00 -4.27 -3.31
C SER A 68 11.89 -3.27 -2.60
N GLU A 69 11.27 -2.33 -1.91
CA GLU A 69 11.96 -1.36 -1.06
C GLU A 69 11.04 -0.86 0.04
N VAL A 70 11.65 -0.35 1.12
CA VAL A 70 10.95 0.41 2.15
C VAL A 70 11.34 1.87 2.02
N LEU A 71 10.34 2.75 1.98
CA LEU A 71 10.52 4.19 2.06
C LEU A 71 10.04 4.66 3.43
N ILE A 72 10.93 5.32 4.18
CA ILE A 72 10.63 5.85 5.52
C ILE A 72 10.70 7.38 5.56
N PRO A 73 9.88 8.07 6.36
CA PRO A 73 10.00 9.51 6.54
C PRO A 73 11.40 9.90 6.99
N ASP A 74 11.89 11.08 6.58
CA ASP A 74 13.27 11.52 6.83
C ASP A 74 13.57 11.69 8.34
N ALA A 75 12.54 11.87 9.16
CA ALA A 75 12.65 11.95 10.62
C ALA A 75 12.76 10.58 11.32
N ALA A 76 12.56 9.47 10.62
CA ALA A 76 12.57 8.12 11.21
C ALA A 76 14.00 7.54 11.31
N SER A 77 14.21 6.62 12.27
CA SER A 77 15.46 5.84 12.31
C SER A 77 15.64 5.00 11.04
N SER A 78 16.88 4.90 10.55
CA SER A 78 17.23 4.06 9.40
C SER A 78 16.92 2.58 9.60
N ASP A 79 16.81 2.10 10.84
CA ASP A 79 16.46 0.70 11.13
C ASP A 79 15.11 0.31 10.52
N TYR A 80 14.19 1.27 10.42
CA TYR A 80 12.88 1.07 9.79
C TYR A 80 12.92 0.91 8.27
N ALA A 81 14.09 1.10 7.63
CA ALA A 81 14.26 0.81 6.20
C ALA A 81 14.34 -0.70 5.90
N GLU A 82 14.46 -1.54 6.93
CA GLU A 82 14.35 -3.00 6.81
C GLU A 82 12.88 -3.41 7.01
N ALA A 83 12.32 -4.16 6.06
CA ALA A 83 10.90 -4.49 6.04
C ALA A 83 10.48 -5.39 7.22
N GLY A 84 11.32 -6.36 7.59
CA GLY A 84 11.07 -7.26 8.71
C GLY A 84 10.94 -6.50 10.03
N PHE A 85 11.89 -5.61 10.32
CA PHE A 85 11.90 -4.76 11.50
C PHE A 85 10.72 -3.79 11.50
N LEU A 86 10.44 -3.10 10.37
CA LEU A 86 9.30 -2.20 10.26
C LEU A 86 7.98 -2.90 10.60
N LEU A 87 7.74 -4.07 10.02
CA LEU A 87 6.50 -4.82 10.18
C LEU A 87 6.36 -5.39 11.60
N GLU A 88 7.45 -5.91 12.17
CA GLU A 88 7.45 -6.38 13.55
C GLU A 88 7.15 -5.25 14.55
N GLN A 89 7.74 -4.08 14.35
CA GLN A 89 7.44 -2.91 15.17
C GLN A 89 5.99 -2.45 14.97
N PHE A 90 5.47 -2.50 13.74
CA PHE A 90 4.07 -2.12 13.48
C PHE A 90 3.11 -3.04 14.22
N ASP A 91 3.26 -4.36 14.03
CA ASP A 91 2.41 -5.38 14.63
C ASP A 91 2.44 -5.33 16.16
N THR A 92 3.63 -5.14 16.74
CA THR A 92 3.83 -5.05 18.19
C THR A 92 3.27 -3.78 18.81
N LYS A 93 3.39 -2.64 18.10
CA LYS A 93 3.05 -1.32 18.67
C LYS A 93 1.65 -0.85 18.33
N LEU A 94 0.95 -1.48 17.38
CA LEU A 94 -0.42 -1.11 17.02
C LEU A 94 -1.32 -1.27 18.27
N PRO A 95 -2.07 -0.24 18.69
CA PRO A 95 -2.95 -0.35 19.86
C PRO A 95 -4.04 -1.40 19.65
N ALA A 96 -4.37 -2.21 20.66
CA ALA A 96 -5.33 -3.32 20.51
C ALA A 96 -6.72 -2.87 20.04
N PHE A 97 -7.14 -1.65 20.37
CA PHE A 97 -8.42 -1.08 19.93
C PHE A 97 -8.39 -0.56 18.47
N GLU A 98 -7.21 -0.38 17.88
CA GLU A 98 -7.09 0.16 16.52
C GLU A 98 -7.56 -0.87 15.50
N ARG A 99 -8.42 -0.46 14.57
CA ARG A 99 -8.91 -1.36 13.54
C ARG A 99 -8.27 -1.11 12.19
N HIS A 100 -7.82 0.11 11.91
CA HIS A 100 -7.22 0.46 10.62
C HIS A 100 -5.78 -0.07 10.55
N ALA A 101 -5.53 -0.98 9.62
CA ALA A 101 -4.24 -1.63 9.50
C ALA A 101 -3.34 -0.91 8.48
N PHE A 102 -3.74 -0.91 7.20
CA PHE A 102 -2.96 -0.31 6.13
C PHE A 102 -3.84 -0.10 4.90
N ILE A 103 -3.30 0.57 3.89
CA ILE A 103 -3.84 0.59 2.53
C ILE A 103 -2.86 -0.06 1.57
N GLN A 104 -3.40 -0.56 0.46
CA GLN A 104 -2.62 -0.98 -0.70
C GLN A 104 -3.11 -0.18 -1.91
N VAL A 105 -2.23 0.62 -2.50
CA VAL A 105 -2.43 1.14 -3.85
C VAL A 105 -1.76 0.18 -4.83
N LYS A 106 -2.47 -0.25 -5.87
CA LYS A 106 -1.89 -1.01 -6.97
C LYS A 106 -1.95 -0.15 -8.23
N ILE A 107 -0.80 0.02 -8.88
CA ILE A 107 -0.65 0.75 -10.13
C ILE A 107 -0.17 -0.21 -11.21
N THR A 108 -0.94 -0.35 -12.28
CA THR A 108 -0.51 -1.08 -13.48
C THR A 108 0.42 -0.18 -14.29
N LEU A 109 1.58 -0.70 -14.69
CA LEU A 109 2.57 0.05 -15.46
C LEU A 109 2.15 0.17 -16.92
N GLU A 110 2.39 1.34 -17.51
CA GLU A 110 2.15 1.60 -18.93
C GLU A 110 3.14 0.81 -19.79
N GLU A 111 2.67 0.12 -20.83
CA GLU A 111 3.53 -0.67 -21.73
C GLU A 111 4.37 0.21 -22.67
N SER A 112 4.01 1.48 -22.82
CA SER A 112 4.67 2.45 -23.69
C SER A 112 5.99 2.99 -23.13
N ILE A 113 6.32 2.69 -21.87
CA ILE A 113 7.55 3.13 -21.20
C ILE A 113 8.35 1.93 -20.68
N SER A 114 9.64 2.15 -20.40
CA SER A 114 10.44 1.10 -19.77
C SER A 114 9.91 0.78 -18.37
N TRP A 115 10.03 -0.50 -17.97
CA TRP A 115 9.63 -0.93 -16.63
C TRP A 115 10.28 -0.09 -15.53
N THR A 116 11.56 0.25 -15.68
CA THR A 116 12.30 1.10 -14.73
C THR A 116 11.70 2.51 -14.64
N ALA A 117 11.35 3.13 -15.76
CA ALA A 117 10.71 4.45 -15.75
C ALA A 117 9.33 4.40 -15.08
N GLY A 118 8.54 3.35 -15.36
CA GLY A 118 7.26 3.13 -14.68
C GLY A 118 7.40 2.93 -13.18
N TYR A 119 8.37 2.12 -12.75
CA TYR A 119 8.68 1.89 -11.34
C TYR A 119 9.09 3.19 -10.62
N GLU A 120 10.05 3.94 -11.19
CA GLU A 120 10.53 5.18 -10.56
C GLU A 120 9.43 6.26 -10.48
N LYS A 121 8.51 6.30 -11.45
CA LYS A 121 7.30 7.16 -11.39
C LYS A 121 6.41 6.79 -10.20
N VAL A 122 6.16 5.49 -9.98
CA VAL A 122 5.37 5.02 -8.83
C VAL A 122 6.09 5.30 -7.51
N ARG A 123 7.40 5.07 -7.47
CA ARG A 123 8.26 5.35 -6.31
C ARG A 123 8.24 6.83 -5.93
N ALA A 124 8.40 7.73 -6.90
CA ALA A 124 8.35 9.17 -6.68
C ALA A 124 6.99 9.60 -6.12
N TYR A 125 5.89 9.10 -6.70
CA TYR A 125 4.54 9.33 -6.18
C TYR A 125 4.38 8.86 -4.72
N ALA A 126 4.84 7.65 -4.41
CA ALA A 126 4.74 7.11 -3.05
C ALA A 126 5.55 7.94 -2.03
N ARG A 127 6.75 8.39 -2.43
CA ARG A 127 7.60 9.25 -1.59
C ARG A 127 6.98 10.62 -1.37
N GLU A 128 6.55 11.29 -2.44
CA GLU A 128 5.99 12.64 -2.36
C GLU A 128 4.69 12.65 -1.55
N HIS A 129 3.79 11.71 -1.82
CA HIS A 129 2.48 11.71 -1.18
C HIS A 129 2.50 11.07 0.21
N PHE A 130 2.77 9.77 0.30
CA PHE A 130 2.55 9.04 1.55
C PHE A 130 3.69 9.25 2.54
N VAL A 131 4.93 9.21 2.05
CA VAL A 131 6.10 9.43 2.92
C VAL A 131 6.24 10.90 3.31
N GLY A 132 5.90 11.82 2.40
CA GLY A 132 5.77 13.25 2.70
C GLY A 132 4.74 13.52 3.80
N ASP A 133 3.65 12.75 3.84
CA ASP A 133 2.63 12.78 4.92
C ASP A 133 3.05 12.00 6.18
N GLY A 134 4.30 11.52 6.24
CA GLY A 134 4.88 10.88 7.42
C GLY A 134 4.57 9.39 7.57
N HIS A 135 4.07 8.71 6.52
CA HIS A 135 3.81 7.27 6.56
C HIS A 135 5.00 6.46 6.03
N PRO A 136 5.37 5.34 6.67
CA PRO A 136 6.28 4.38 6.07
C PRO A 136 5.54 3.57 4.99
N VAL A 137 6.25 3.29 3.91
CA VAL A 137 5.72 2.63 2.72
C VAL A 137 6.58 1.45 2.33
N ILE A 138 5.96 0.32 2.02
CA ILE A 138 6.63 -0.82 1.37
C ILE A 138 6.17 -0.85 -0.08
N ILE A 139 7.12 -0.74 -1.01
CA ILE A 139 6.87 -0.84 -2.46
C ILE A 139 7.26 -2.23 -2.93
N VAL A 140 6.40 -2.85 -3.72
CA VAL A 140 6.60 -4.19 -4.28
C VAL A 140 6.21 -4.20 -5.75
N ALA A 141 7.17 -4.44 -6.63
CA ALA A 141 6.97 -4.45 -8.06
C ALA A 141 6.99 -5.88 -8.62
N HIS A 142 6.00 -6.20 -9.45
CA HIS A 142 5.83 -7.52 -10.05
C HIS A 142 5.99 -7.45 -11.58
N VAL A 143 6.61 -8.50 -12.14
CA VAL A 143 6.73 -8.75 -13.58
C VAL A 143 6.14 -10.14 -13.88
N PRO A 144 4.79 -10.29 -13.89
CA PRO A 144 4.18 -11.62 -13.95
C PRO A 144 4.51 -12.39 -15.22
N GLY A 145 4.78 -11.70 -16.33
CA GLY A 145 5.23 -12.32 -17.59
C GLY A 145 6.53 -13.13 -17.45
N ALA A 146 7.41 -12.77 -16.51
CA ALA A 146 8.62 -13.56 -16.23
C ALA A 146 8.29 -14.95 -15.68
N ALA A 147 7.12 -15.12 -15.04
CA ALA A 147 6.60 -16.37 -14.53
C ALA A 147 5.55 -17.02 -15.47
N GLY A 148 5.44 -16.56 -16.73
CA GLY A 148 4.45 -17.07 -17.69
C GLY A 148 3.01 -16.63 -17.45
N SER A 149 2.77 -15.65 -16.58
CA SER A 149 1.43 -15.09 -16.34
C SER A 149 1.09 -13.99 -17.33
N ALA A 150 -0.15 -13.97 -17.83
CA ALA A 150 -0.69 -12.90 -18.69
C ALA A 150 -1.03 -11.59 -17.94
N ASN A 151 -0.80 -11.54 -16.62
CA ASN A 151 -1.05 -10.33 -15.84
C ASN A 151 -0.06 -9.22 -16.19
N ALA A 152 -0.58 -8.00 -16.34
CA ALA A 152 0.25 -6.82 -16.60
C ALA A 152 1.22 -6.54 -15.45
N ASN A 153 2.37 -5.93 -15.78
CA ASN A 153 3.34 -5.46 -14.80
C ASN A 153 2.69 -4.41 -13.89
N HIS A 154 2.94 -4.52 -12.58
CA HIS A 154 2.30 -3.63 -11.61
C HIS A 154 3.15 -3.45 -10.37
N VAL A 155 2.85 -2.37 -9.65
CA VAL A 155 3.49 -2.03 -8.39
C VAL A 155 2.43 -1.92 -7.31
N HIS A 156 2.67 -2.58 -6.19
CA HIS A 156 1.94 -2.41 -4.94
C HIS A 156 2.67 -1.38 -4.07
N ILE A 157 1.92 -0.44 -3.52
CA ILE A 157 2.34 0.55 -2.53
C ILE A 157 1.55 0.23 -1.27
N ILE A 158 2.21 -0.36 -0.28
CA ILE A 158 1.61 -0.75 1.00
C ILE A 158 1.95 0.36 1.99
N VAL A 159 0.94 1.12 2.43
CA VAL A 159 1.12 2.27 3.33
C VAL A 159 0.53 1.91 4.68
N LEU A 160 1.38 1.89 5.71
CA LEU A 160 0.93 1.56 7.06
C LEU A 160 0.05 2.70 7.59
N SER A 161 -0.99 2.37 8.36
CA SER A 161 -1.97 3.37 8.83
C SER A 161 -1.40 4.38 9.81
N ARG A 162 -0.20 4.13 10.37
CA ARG A 162 0.42 4.94 11.39
C ARG A 162 1.61 5.69 10.85
N THR A 163 1.70 6.96 11.24
CA THR A 163 2.87 7.80 10.97
C THR A 163 4.12 7.23 11.65
N LEU A 164 5.29 7.53 11.10
CA LEU A 164 6.58 7.12 11.62
C LEU A 164 7.49 8.35 11.78
N GLY A 165 8.08 8.51 12.96
CA GLY A 165 9.03 9.59 13.23
C GLY A 165 10.20 9.13 14.09
N ILE A 166 10.90 10.10 14.68
CA ILE A 166 12.15 9.84 15.44
C ILE A 166 11.93 8.90 16.63
N ASN A 167 10.73 8.89 17.21
CA ASN A 167 10.36 8.06 18.35
C ASN A 167 9.61 6.77 17.94
N GLY A 168 9.66 6.39 16.66
CA GLY A 168 8.93 5.24 16.12
C GLY A 168 7.48 5.58 15.71
N PHE A 169 6.59 4.60 15.80
CA PHE A 169 5.21 4.72 15.31
C PHE A 169 4.37 5.72 16.13
N GLY A 170 3.80 6.71 15.45
CA GLY A 170 2.94 7.76 15.98
C GLY A 170 1.45 7.42 15.92
N GLN A 171 0.62 8.41 15.60
CA GLN A 171 -0.84 8.24 15.56
C GLN A 171 -1.30 7.49 14.31
N THR A 172 -2.42 6.77 14.44
CA THR A 172 -3.16 6.24 13.30
C THR A 172 -3.79 7.38 12.52
N ASN A 173 -3.66 7.35 11.19
CA ASN A 173 -4.37 8.20 10.28
C ASN A 173 -5.63 7.49 9.77
N HIS A 174 -6.77 7.82 10.37
CA HIS A 174 -8.07 7.23 10.02
C HIS A 174 -8.59 7.74 8.66
N THR A 175 -8.09 8.89 8.20
CA THR A 175 -8.43 9.43 6.88
C THR A 175 -7.79 8.61 5.77
N LEU A 176 -6.56 8.11 5.97
CA LEU A 176 -5.86 7.27 5.00
C LEU A 176 -6.71 6.05 4.62
N CYS A 177 -7.28 5.34 5.59
CA CYS A 177 -8.08 4.14 5.36
C CYS A 177 -9.57 4.43 5.06
N SER A 178 -9.89 5.56 4.44
CA SER A 178 -11.27 6.00 4.16
C SER A 178 -11.49 6.33 2.68
N ASP A 179 -12.73 6.64 2.29
CA ASP A 179 -13.04 7.11 0.94
C ASP A 179 -12.38 8.45 0.62
N ARG A 180 -12.13 9.29 1.64
CA ARG A 180 -11.35 10.53 1.48
C ARG A 180 -9.89 10.22 1.16
N GLY A 181 -9.31 9.25 1.86
CA GLY A 181 -7.95 8.76 1.58
C GLY A 181 -7.81 8.22 0.15
N HIS A 182 -8.80 7.47 -0.32
CA HIS A 182 -8.88 7.04 -1.72
C HIS A 182 -8.90 8.24 -2.69
N GLY A 183 -9.79 9.22 -2.46
CA GLY A 183 -9.90 10.40 -3.31
C GLY A 183 -8.60 11.20 -3.40
N HIS A 184 -7.92 11.41 -2.26
CA HIS A 184 -6.64 12.11 -2.21
C HIS A 184 -5.54 11.34 -2.94
N ALA A 185 -5.43 10.03 -2.70
CA ALA A 185 -4.44 9.19 -3.37
C ALA A 185 -4.60 9.22 -4.90
N TRP A 186 -5.85 9.13 -5.38
CA TRP A 186 -6.14 9.24 -6.81
C TRP A 186 -5.78 10.62 -7.38
N GLU A 187 -6.17 11.70 -6.70
CA GLU A 187 -5.88 13.06 -7.14
C GLU A 187 -4.37 13.30 -7.28
N MET A 188 -3.59 12.88 -6.28
CA MET A 188 -2.14 13.02 -6.25
C MET A 188 -1.48 12.21 -7.37
N TRP A 189 -1.93 10.97 -7.61
CA TRP A 189 -1.45 10.19 -8.75
C TRP A 189 -1.74 10.89 -10.09
N GLY A 190 -2.95 11.44 -10.24
CA GLY A 190 -3.35 12.19 -11.43
C GLY A 190 -2.54 13.47 -11.68
N ARG A 191 -1.97 14.10 -10.64
CA ARG A 191 -1.07 15.26 -10.80
C ARG A 191 0.26 14.84 -11.43
N GLY A 192 0.84 13.71 -11.00
CA GLY A 192 2.08 13.18 -11.55
C GLY A 192 1.97 12.77 -13.03
N THR A 193 0.84 12.19 -13.44
CA THR A 193 0.62 11.78 -14.84
C THR A 193 0.41 12.96 -15.80
N ARG A 194 -0.14 14.08 -15.32
CA ARG A 194 -0.34 15.31 -16.11
C ARG A 194 0.95 16.08 -16.37
N HIS A 195 1.91 16.06 -15.44
CA HIS A 195 3.22 16.70 -15.65
C HIS A 195 4.08 15.92 -16.67
N SER A 196 3.93 14.60 -16.76
CA SER A 196 4.63 13.80 -17.78
C SER A 196 4.07 13.98 -19.20
N SER A 197 2.83 14.44 -19.36
CA SER A 197 2.19 14.61 -20.69
C SER A 197 2.37 16.02 -21.29
N SER A 198 2.66 17.03 -20.47
CA SER A 198 3.03 18.37 -20.96
C SER A 198 4.49 18.44 -21.44
N ALA A 199 5.40 17.67 -20.83
CA ALA A 199 6.80 17.59 -21.25
C ALA A 199 6.97 17.01 -22.67
N THR A 200 6.16 16.02 -23.05
CA THR A 200 6.22 15.40 -24.39
C THR A 200 5.67 16.32 -25.49
N LYS A 201 4.68 17.17 -25.19
CA LYS A 201 4.15 18.14 -26.16
C LYS A 201 5.10 19.32 -26.44
N ALA A 202 5.99 19.65 -25.49
CA ALA A 202 6.96 20.72 -25.69
C ALA A 202 8.11 20.30 -26.64
N SER A 203 8.39 19.00 -26.74
CA SER A 203 9.44 18.45 -27.62
C SER A 203 9.01 18.29 -29.08
N SER A 204 7.70 18.24 -29.37
CA SER A 204 7.18 18.06 -30.75
C SER A 204 6.80 19.37 -31.46
N ALA A 205 7.08 20.53 -30.85
CA ALA A 205 6.80 21.85 -31.43
C ALA A 205 8.06 22.56 -31.98
N GLN A 206 9.19 21.85 -32.08
CA GLN A 206 10.43 22.33 -32.68
C GLN A 206 10.87 21.40 -33.81
N HIS A 207 10.08 21.33 -34.88
CA HIS A 207 10.54 20.89 -36.21
C HIS A 207 9.67 21.52 -37.29
#